data_AF-A0A538GQ27-F1
#
_entry.id   AF-A0A538GQ27-F1
#
_cell.length_a   1.000
_cell.length_b   1.000
_cell.length_c   1.000
_cell.angle_alpha   90.00
_cell.angle_beta   90.00
_cell.angle_gamma   90.00
#
_symmetry.space_group_name_H-M   'P 1'
#
loop_
_entity.id
_entity.type
_entity.pdbx_description
1 polymer ?
#
loop_
_entity_poly.entity_id
_entity_poly.type
_entity_poly.pdbx_seq_one_letter_code
_entity_poly.pdbx_strand_id
1 'polypeptide(L)'
;MLYRNAPHDWSDREVLLSRTIANHLASVTERTQAQQALHESSGRLASILRTVEEGITATNREGRLLFANDAAARTAGLDSADELAALSAEKRAALYEVFDPDGARVAPEDQPAAQALAGTESSAVVRIRPRSGGWERWLALRSTPVFAADGSVELVVNVTRDITQEVAARREAESSRARLALLLEATEQLTQTLDYEELLRRVPQLVVPRIADGCHVYIARGETELVRVAHAHVDPRIAA
;
A
#
# COMPACT_ATOMS: atom_id res chain seq x y z
N MET A 1 2.71 42.82 50.32
CA MET A 1 2.07 44.14 50.12
C MET A 1 2.85 45.18 50.90
N LEU A 2 3.66 45.99 50.22
CA LEU A 2 4.31 47.17 50.81
C LEU A 2 3.47 48.38 50.39
N TYR A 3 2.45 48.71 51.16
CA TYR A 3 1.70 49.95 50.95
C TYR A 3 2.50 51.10 51.55
N ARG A 4 3.01 52.01 50.71
CA ARG A 4 3.61 53.27 51.14
C ARG A 4 2.54 54.37 51.08
N ASN A 5 2.44 55.16 52.14
CA ASN A 5 1.47 56.27 52.26
C ASN A 5 1.95 57.58 51.56
N ALA A 6 3.03 57.51 50.78
CA ALA A 6 3.59 58.58 49.96
C ALA A 6 4.26 57.97 48.70
N PRO A 7 4.39 58.72 47.58
CA PRO A 7 5.04 58.23 46.37
C PRO A 7 6.46 57.72 46.68
N HIS A 8 6.77 56.50 46.23
CA HIS A 8 8.13 55.95 46.37
C HIS A 8 9.04 56.57 45.33
N ASP A 9 10.14 57.17 45.77
CA ASP A 9 11.19 57.63 44.87
C ASP A 9 12.13 56.44 44.59
N TRP A 10 12.07 55.93 43.36
CA TRP A 10 12.75 54.71 42.98
C TRP A 10 14.23 54.99 42.70
N SER A 11 15.11 54.31 43.42
CA SER A 11 16.53 54.38 43.13
C SER A 11 16.86 53.69 41.79
N ASP A 12 17.94 54.12 41.14
CA ASP A 12 18.45 53.49 39.90
C ASP A 12 18.67 51.98 40.05
N ARG A 13 19.05 51.53 41.25
CA ARG A 13 19.20 50.10 41.58
C ARG A 13 17.86 49.35 41.56
N GLU A 14 16.80 49.93 42.12
CA GLU A 14 15.48 49.31 42.11
C GLU A 14 14.91 49.26 40.69
N VAL A 15 15.07 50.33 39.91
CA VAL A 15 14.66 50.36 38.49
C VAL A 15 15.43 49.32 37.66
N LEU A 16 16.75 49.21 37.87
CA LEU A 16 17.58 48.22 37.19
C LEU A 16 17.18 46.78 37.55
N LEU A 17 16.91 46.52 38.83
CA LEU A 17 16.44 45.22 39.30
C LEU A 17 15.08 44.87 38.68
N SER A 18 14.12 45.78 38.71
CA SER A 18 12.80 45.59 38.10
C SER A 18 12.90 45.33 36.60
N ARG A 19 13.76 46.06 35.87
CA ARG A 19 13.99 45.84 34.44
C ARG A 19 14.62 44.48 34.16
N THR A 20 15.57 44.05 35.00
CA THR A 20 16.22 42.75 34.87
C THR A 20 15.23 41.61 35.08
N ILE A 21 14.38 41.71 36.12
CA ILE A 21 13.32 40.74 36.39
C ILE A 21 12.31 40.72 35.24
N ALA A 22 11.87 41.90 34.75
CA ALA A 22 10.94 41.99 33.63
C ALA A 22 11.50 41.32 32.36
N ASN A 23 12.76 41.59 32.02
CA ASN A 23 13.42 40.97 30.85
C ASN A 23 13.55 39.46 31.01
N HIS A 24 13.92 38.98 32.21
CA HIS A 24 14.03 37.55 32.47
C HIS A 24 12.66 36.86 32.38
N LEU A 25 11.63 37.44 32.99
CA LEU A 25 10.26 36.92 32.90
C LEU A 25 9.76 36.91 31.46
N ALA A 26 9.98 37.99 30.69
CA ALA A 26 9.60 38.06 29.28
C ALA A 26 10.29 36.94 28.46
N SER A 27 11.60 36.76 28.61
CA SER A 27 12.35 35.72 27.91
C SER A 27 11.87 34.30 28.27
N VAL A 28 11.57 34.04 29.55
CA VAL A 28 11.01 32.75 29.98
C VAL A 28 9.61 32.55 29.40
N THR A 29 8.75 33.57 29.44
CA THR A 29 7.39 33.50 28.89
C THR A 29 7.40 33.23 27.38
N GLU A 30 8.21 33.96 26.61
CA GLU A 30 8.35 33.75 25.16
C GLU A 30 8.82 32.33 24.85
N ARG A 31 9.84 31.84 25.57
CA ARG A 31 10.34 30.47 25.41
C ARG A 31 9.27 29.43 25.70
N THR A 32 8.55 29.56 26.81
CA THR A 32 7.49 28.61 27.19
C THR A 32 6.35 28.62 26.18
N GLN A 33 5.93 29.81 25.70
CA GLN A 33 4.89 29.92 24.66
C GLN A 33 5.33 29.26 23.35
N ALA A 34 6.57 29.50 22.90
CA ALA A 34 7.10 28.86 21.70
C ALA A 34 7.17 27.33 21.82
N GLN A 35 7.62 26.82 22.98
CA GLN A 35 7.66 25.39 23.25
C GLN A 35 6.27 24.77 23.27
N GLN A 36 5.29 25.44 23.87
CA GLN A 36 3.92 24.97 23.91
C GLN A 36 3.27 24.97 22.53
N ALA A 37 3.44 26.05 21.75
CA ALA A 37 2.95 26.12 20.38
C ALA A 37 3.56 25.01 19.49
N LEU A 38 4.86 24.74 19.64
CA LEU A 38 5.53 23.64 18.94
C LEU A 38 4.96 22.27 19.35
N HIS A 39 4.71 22.07 20.65
CA HIS A 39 4.13 20.83 21.16
C HIS A 39 2.71 20.62 20.64
N GLU A 40 1.86 21.65 20.68
CA GLU A 40 0.49 21.61 20.16
C GLU A 40 0.46 21.37 18.65
N SER A 41 1.32 22.04 17.89
CA SER A 41 1.45 21.84 16.44
C SER A 41 1.92 20.42 16.10
N SER A 42 2.95 19.92 16.80
CA SER A 42 3.46 18.56 16.61
C SER A 42 2.39 17.52 16.95
N GLY A 43 1.67 17.72 18.05
CA GLY A 43 0.56 16.84 18.46
C GLY A 43 -0.56 16.82 17.42
N ARG A 44 -0.96 17.99 16.90
CA ARG A 44 -1.99 18.09 15.86
C ARG A 44 -1.57 17.38 14.57
N LEU A 45 -0.34 17.59 14.10
CA LEU A 45 0.17 16.91 12.91
C LEU A 45 0.22 15.40 13.11
N ALA A 46 0.69 14.91 14.25
CA ALA A 46 0.71 13.49 14.57
C ALA A 46 -0.71 12.88 14.56
N SER A 47 -1.71 13.58 15.09
CA SER A 47 -3.10 13.14 15.02
C SER A 47 -3.64 13.06 13.60
N ILE A 48 -3.35 14.05 12.75
CA ILE A 48 -3.78 14.04 11.34
C ILE A 48 -3.14 12.87 10.59
N LEU A 49 -1.84 12.65 10.76
CA LEU A 49 -1.13 11.57 10.06
C LEU A 49 -1.58 10.17 10.51
N ARG A 50 -2.14 10.05 11.72
CA ARG A 50 -2.73 8.79 12.23
C ARG A 50 -4.09 8.45 11.61
N THR A 51 -4.86 9.44 11.14
CA THR A 51 -6.17 9.16 10.50
C THR A 51 -6.04 8.82 9.02
N VAL A 52 -4.86 9.01 8.43
CA VAL A 52 -4.60 8.64 7.03
C VAL A 52 -4.50 7.12 6.91
N GLU A 53 -5.26 6.55 5.98
CA GLU A 53 -5.25 5.10 5.71
C GLU A 53 -4.01 4.64 4.95
N GLU A 54 -3.34 5.55 4.26
CA GLU A 54 -2.03 5.30 3.65
C GLU A 54 -0.95 5.23 4.73
N GLY A 55 -0.06 4.24 4.58
CA GLY A 55 1.10 4.10 5.44
C GLY A 55 2.09 5.22 5.22
N ILE A 56 2.51 5.87 6.30
CA ILE A 56 3.50 6.94 6.24
C ILE A 56 4.66 6.54 7.15
N THR A 57 5.87 6.58 6.61
CA THR A 57 7.10 6.47 7.41
C THR A 57 8.05 7.61 7.07
N ALA A 58 8.82 8.06 8.06
CA ALA A 58 9.93 8.97 7.85
C ALA A 58 11.21 8.35 8.42
N THR A 59 12.28 8.33 7.64
CA THR A 59 13.60 7.86 8.06
C THR A 59 14.63 8.95 7.89
N ASN A 60 15.63 9.01 8.77
CA ASN A 60 16.78 9.89 8.57
C ASN A 60 17.78 9.31 7.54
N ARG A 61 18.89 10.03 7.32
CA ARG A 61 19.99 9.63 6.42
C ARG A 61 20.59 8.27 6.71
N GLU A 62 20.65 7.88 7.99
CA GLU A 62 21.18 6.59 8.40
C GLU A 62 20.13 5.45 8.33
N GLY A 63 18.94 5.72 7.77
CA GLY A 63 17.86 4.74 7.67
C GLY A 63 17.13 4.47 8.98
N ARG A 64 17.35 5.29 10.02
CA ARG A 64 16.61 5.20 11.29
C ARG A 64 15.23 5.80 11.13
N LEU A 65 14.20 5.01 11.45
CA LEU A 65 12.81 5.45 11.52
C LEU A 65 12.65 6.55 12.58
N LEU A 66 12.21 7.72 12.13
CA LEU A 66 11.84 8.88 12.95
C LEU A 66 10.34 8.91 13.24
N PHE A 67 9.54 8.41 12.30
CA PHE A 67 8.09 8.40 12.39
C PHE A 67 7.50 7.23 11.62
N ALA A 68 6.43 6.66 12.15
CA ALA A 68 5.49 5.81 11.42
C ALA A 68 4.07 6.05 11.93
N ASN A 69 3.07 5.93 11.06
CA ASN A 69 1.68 5.81 11.48
C ASN A 69 1.25 4.34 11.55
N ASP A 70 0.06 4.07 12.13
CA ASP A 70 -0.42 2.70 12.31
C ASP A 70 -0.74 2.02 10.97
N ALA A 71 -1.07 2.79 9.93
CA ALA A 71 -1.25 2.26 8.59
C ALA A 71 0.04 1.63 8.05
N ALA A 72 1.19 2.27 8.23
CA ALA A 72 2.49 1.72 7.82
C ALA A 72 2.82 0.41 8.56
N ALA A 73 2.50 0.34 9.85
CA ALA A 73 2.67 -0.88 10.64
C ALA A 73 1.80 -2.02 10.10
N ARG A 74 0.51 -1.75 9.83
CA ARG A 74 -0.41 -2.75 9.26
C ARG A 74 0.06 -3.26 7.90
N THR A 75 0.58 -2.39 7.04
CA THR A 75 1.17 -2.77 5.75
C THR A 75 2.35 -3.74 5.93
N ALA A 76 3.17 -3.54 6.97
CA ALA A 76 4.27 -4.44 7.33
C ALA A 76 3.82 -5.71 8.08
N GLY A 77 2.53 -5.84 8.41
CA GLY A 77 1.98 -6.98 9.14
C GLY A 77 2.06 -6.87 10.66
N LEU A 78 2.23 -5.66 11.19
CA LEU A 78 2.25 -5.35 12.62
C LEU A 78 0.97 -4.62 13.04
N ASP A 79 0.67 -4.61 14.33
CA ASP A 79 -0.60 -4.07 14.84
C ASP A 79 -0.55 -2.56 15.10
N SER A 80 0.64 -2.01 15.41
CA SER A 80 0.79 -0.61 15.80
C SER A 80 2.10 0.04 15.34
N ALA A 81 2.08 1.38 15.20
CA ALA A 81 3.28 2.15 14.91
C ALA A 81 4.37 2.00 15.98
N ASP A 82 3.97 1.86 17.25
CA ASP A 82 4.90 1.70 18.38
C ASP A 82 5.67 0.37 18.27
N GLU A 83 5.00 -0.70 17.86
CA GLU A 83 5.65 -1.99 17.59
C GLU A 83 6.68 -1.87 16.46
N LEU A 84 6.31 -1.20 15.36
CA LEU A 84 7.24 -0.95 14.25
C LEU A 84 8.44 -0.09 14.66
N ALA A 85 8.22 0.91 15.52
CA ALA A 85 9.27 1.80 16.02
C ALA A 85 10.22 1.11 16.99
N ALA A 86 9.74 0.13 17.78
CA ALA A 86 10.54 -0.64 18.72
C ALA A 86 11.53 -1.61 18.05
N LEU A 87 11.31 -1.96 16.77
CA LEU A 87 12.21 -2.84 16.03
C LEU A 87 13.51 -2.14 15.61
N SER A 88 14.62 -2.88 15.68
CA SER A 88 15.89 -2.45 15.08
C SER A 88 15.76 -2.36 13.56
N ALA A 89 16.63 -1.58 12.91
CA ALA A 89 16.65 -1.44 11.46
C ALA A 89 16.76 -2.80 10.75
N GLU A 90 17.62 -3.69 11.27
CA GLU A 90 17.80 -5.05 10.77
C GLU A 90 16.53 -5.89 10.88
N LYS A 91 15.83 -5.84 12.04
CA LYS A 91 14.57 -6.57 12.22
C LYS A 91 13.47 -6.03 11.32
N ARG A 92 13.39 -4.71 11.13
CA ARG A 92 12.44 -4.10 10.19
C ARG A 92 12.69 -4.56 8.76
N ALA A 93 13.94 -4.53 8.30
CA ALA A 93 14.32 -5.01 6.97
C ALA A 93 14.09 -6.52 6.78
N ALA A 94 14.01 -7.27 7.89
CA ALA A 94 13.73 -8.70 7.87
C ALA A 94 12.23 -9.06 7.94
N LEU A 95 11.32 -8.09 8.15
CA LEU A 95 9.88 -8.36 8.24
C LEU A 95 9.34 -9.00 6.95
N TYR A 96 9.78 -8.48 5.80
CA TYR A 96 9.31 -8.91 4.49
C TYR A 96 10.40 -8.78 3.43
N GLU A 97 10.20 -9.46 2.31
CA GLU A 97 10.97 -9.31 1.08
C GLU A 97 10.18 -8.47 0.08
N VAL A 98 10.89 -7.71 -0.74
CA VAL A 98 10.32 -6.80 -1.76
C VAL A 98 10.56 -7.39 -3.15
N PHE A 99 9.51 -7.38 -3.95
CA PHE A 99 9.49 -7.86 -5.33
C PHE A 99 8.92 -6.77 -6.22
N ASP A 100 9.29 -6.79 -7.50
CA ASP A 100 8.65 -5.96 -8.52
C ASP A 100 7.28 -6.56 -8.92
N PRO A 101 6.50 -5.88 -9.79
CA PRO A 101 5.22 -6.40 -10.27
C PRO A 101 5.31 -7.75 -10.99
N ASP A 102 6.46 -8.03 -11.63
CA ASP A 102 6.71 -9.24 -12.42
C ASP A 102 7.19 -10.42 -11.55
N GLY A 103 7.52 -10.16 -10.28
CA GLY A 103 7.92 -11.14 -9.28
C GLY A 103 9.43 -11.29 -9.09
N ALA A 104 10.26 -10.46 -9.73
CA ALA A 104 11.69 -10.43 -9.47
C ALA A 104 11.97 -9.74 -8.13
N ARG A 105 12.95 -10.27 -7.37
CA ARG A 105 13.31 -9.70 -6.07
C ARG A 105 14.07 -8.39 -6.25
N VAL A 106 13.66 -7.35 -5.54
CA VAL A 106 14.28 -6.02 -5.58
C VAL A 106 15.30 -5.91 -4.44
N ALA A 107 16.56 -5.65 -4.78
CA ALA A 107 17.61 -5.42 -3.80
C ALA A 107 17.35 -4.12 -3.02
N PRO A 108 17.77 -3.99 -1.74
CA PRO A 108 17.56 -2.79 -0.95
C PRO A 108 18.06 -1.49 -1.61
N GLU A 109 19.18 -1.57 -2.34
CA GLU A 109 19.79 -0.45 -3.09
C GLU A 109 18.88 0.09 -4.20
N ASP A 110 18.06 -0.78 -4.80
CA ASP A 110 17.22 -0.46 -5.96
C ASP A 110 15.81 -0.03 -5.55
N GLN A 111 15.48 -0.10 -4.26
CA GLN A 111 14.16 0.28 -3.76
C GLN A 111 13.96 1.82 -3.82
N PRO A 112 12.71 2.29 -3.97
CA PRO A 112 12.41 3.73 -4.04
C PRO A 112 12.99 4.55 -2.87
N ALA A 113 13.03 3.97 -1.67
CA ALA A 113 13.59 4.64 -0.49
C ALA A 113 15.11 4.92 -0.62
N ALA A 114 15.86 4.01 -1.25
CA ALA A 114 17.29 4.21 -1.49
C ALA A 114 17.55 5.29 -2.55
N GLN A 115 16.72 5.34 -3.61
CA GLN A 115 16.79 6.40 -4.62
C GLN A 115 16.45 7.78 -4.01
N ALA A 116 15.47 7.82 -3.10
CA ALA A 116 15.16 9.03 -2.33
C ALA A 116 16.31 9.44 -1.40
N LEU A 117 17.01 8.50 -0.76
CA LEU A 117 18.22 8.81 0.01
C LEU A 117 19.34 9.41 -0.87
N ALA A 118 19.41 9.03 -2.15
CA ALA A 118 20.30 9.63 -3.13
C ALA A 118 19.83 11.01 -3.64
N GLY A 119 18.70 11.52 -3.12
CA GLY A 119 18.16 12.84 -3.45
C GLY A 119 17.19 12.87 -4.63
N THR A 120 16.74 11.70 -5.11
CA THR A 120 15.79 11.62 -6.23
C THR A 120 14.44 11.12 -5.75
N GLU A 121 13.38 11.89 -5.98
CA GLU A 121 12.02 11.40 -5.73
C GLU A 121 11.75 10.16 -6.60
N SER A 122 11.20 9.12 -5.99
CA SER A 122 10.95 7.85 -6.66
C SER A 122 9.59 7.27 -6.30
N SER A 123 8.98 6.57 -7.25
CA SER A 123 7.71 5.87 -7.04
C SER A 123 7.72 4.55 -7.78
N ALA A 124 7.21 3.49 -7.15
CA ALA A 124 7.07 2.19 -7.77
C ALA A 124 5.88 1.42 -7.19
N VAL A 125 5.35 0.49 -7.99
CA VAL A 125 4.49 -0.57 -7.47
C VAL A 125 5.37 -1.74 -7.09
N VAL A 126 5.26 -2.20 -5.86
CA VAL A 126 6.04 -3.33 -5.33
C VAL A 126 5.12 -4.37 -4.72
N ARG A 127 5.58 -5.62 -4.71
CA ARG A 127 5.01 -6.70 -3.93
C ARG A 127 5.83 -6.93 -2.69
N ILE A 128 5.17 -7.05 -1.54
CA ILE A 128 5.84 -7.44 -0.31
C ILE A 128 5.27 -8.75 0.22
N ARG A 129 6.17 -9.59 0.76
CA ARG A 129 5.83 -10.89 1.34
C ARG A 129 6.66 -11.12 2.61
N PRO A 130 6.04 -11.55 3.73
CA PRO A 130 6.79 -11.93 4.92
C PRO A 130 7.76 -13.06 4.64
N ARG A 131 8.92 -13.04 5.31
CA ARG A 131 9.86 -14.17 5.26
C ARG A 131 9.28 -15.45 5.87
N SER A 132 8.37 -15.32 6.83
CA SER A 132 7.62 -16.45 7.40
C SER A 132 6.58 -17.05 6.45
N GLY A 133 6.31 -16.38 5.31
CA GLY A 133 5.15 -16.67 4.47
C GLY A 133 3.83 -16.23 5.10
N GLY A 134 2.72 -16.47 4.40
CA GLY A 134 1.36 -16.33 4.93
C GLY A 134 0.51 -15.24 4.27
N TRP A 135 1.12 -14.16 3.78
CA TRP A 135 0.40 -13.13 3.04
C TRP A 135 1.26 -12.47 1.97
N GLU A 136 0.59 -11.80 1.03
CA GLU A 136 1.22 -10.99 -0.01
C GLU A 136 0.43 -9.70 -0.15
N ARG A 137 1.13 -8.57 -0.26
CA ARG A 137 0.52 -7.27 -0.51
C ARG A 137 1.14 -6.60 -1.72
N TRP A 138 0.30 -5.88 -2.47
CA TRP A 138 0.71 -4.97 -3.52
C TRP A 138 0.68 -3.55 -2.99
N LEU A 139 1.80 -2.85 -3.09
CA LEU A 139 1.93 -1.49 -2.57
C LEU A 139 2.29 -0.53 -3.69
N ALA A 140 1.55 0.58 -3.79
CA ALA A 140 2.03 1.76 -4.48
C ALA A 140 2.86 2.58 -3.48
N LEU A 141 4.17 2.60 -3.66
CA LEU A 141 5.14 3.29 -2.81
C LEU A 141 5.62 4.56 -3.50
N ARG A 142 5.58 5.68 -2.80
CA ARG A 142 6.21 6.94 -3.17
C ARG A 142 7.20 7.35 -2.08
N SER A 143 8.44 7.61 -2.47
CA SER A 143 9.54 8.00 -1.58
C SER A 143 10.03 9.38 -1.97
N THR A 144 9.94 10.33 -1.03
CA THR A 144 10.28 11.74 -1.25
C THR A 144 11.42 12.16 -0.32
N PRO A 145 12.55 12.68 -0.85
CA PRO A 145 13.57 13.31 -0.03
C PRO A 145 13.11 14.67 0.47
N VAL A 146 13.45 14.97 1.73
CA VAL A 146 13.36 16.30 2.30
C VAL A 146 14.78 16.78 2.56
N PHE A 147 15.11 17.96 2.05
CA PHE A 147 16.47 18.50 2.08
C PHE A 147 16.67 19.47 3.23
N ALA A 148 17.85 19.40 3.85
CA ALA A 148 18.32 20.40 4.79
C ALA A 148 18.74 21.68 4.04
N ALA A 149 19.00 22.75 4.80
CA ALA A 149 19.42 24.05 4.24
C ALA A 149 20.75 23.99 3.45
N ASP A 150 21.59 23.00 3.71
CA ASP A 150 22.86 22.78 3.01
C ASP A 150 22.71 21.95 1.70
N GLY A 151 21.48 21.59 1.33
CA GLY A 151 21.17 20.83 0.13
C GLY A 151 21.32 19.31 0.26
N SER A 152 21.70 18.80 1.44
CA SER A 152 21.78 17.35 1.68
C SER A 152 20.43 16.78 2.17
N VAL A 153 20.13 15.51 1.88
CA VAL A 153 18.82 14.88 2.19
C VAL A 153 18.64 14.68 3.69
N GLU A 154 17.96 15.56 4.42
CA GLU A 154 17.72 15.45 5.88
C GLU A 154 16.95 14.18 6.27
N LEU A 155 15.89 13.87 5.54
CA LEU A 155 15.02 12.72 5.80
C LEU A 155 14.35 12.25 4.51
N VAL A 156 13.87 11.01 4.52
CA VAL A 156 13.06 10.43 3.45
C VAL A 156 11.69 10.11 4.01
N VAL A 157 10.64 10.61 3.34
CA VAL A 157 9.25 10.28 3.63
C VAL A 157 8.76 9.25 2.63
N ASN A 158 8.28 8.12 3.13
CA ASN A 158 7.61 7.13 2.31
C ASN A 158 6.11 7.20 2.56
N VAL A 159 5.34 7.24 1.48
CA VAL A 159 3.88 7.07 1.48
C VAL A 159 3.59 5.77 0.75
N THR A 160 2.93 4.86 1.43
CA THR A 160 2.57 3.53 0.93
C THR A 160 1.07 3.36 0.93
N ARG A 161 0.50 3.14 -0.25
CA ARG A 161 -0.89 2.73 -0.39
C ARG A 161 -0.96 1.24 -0.67
N ASP A 162 -1.74 0.52 0.13
CA ASP A 162 -2.08 -0.87 -0.17
C ASP A 162 -3.08 -0.90 -1.34
N ILE A 163 -2.67 -1.53 -2.44
CA ILE A 163 -3.46 -1.69 -3.66
C ILE A 163 -3.79 -3.17 -3.93
N THR A 164 -3.67 -4.03 -2.91
CA THR A 164 -3.86 -5.48 -3.05
C THR A 164 -5.26 -5.81 -3.54
N GLN A 165 -6.28 -5.15 -3.01
CA GLN A 165 -7.67 -5.37 -3.39
C GLN A 165 -7.93 -4.91 -4.83
N GLU A 166 -7.37 -3.76 -5.22
CA GLU A 166 -7.49 -3.21 -6.57
C GLU A 166 -6.82 -4.11 -7.60
N VAL A 167 -5.63 -4.63 -7.31
CA VAL A 167 -4.94 -5.58 -8.20
C VAL A 167 -5.70 -6.90 -8.30
N ALA A 168 -6.21 -7.43 -7.18
CA ALA A 168 -7.01 -8.66 -7.18
C ALA A 168 -8.30 -8.49 -8.00
N ALA A 169 -9.06 -7.43 -7.76
CA ALA A 169 -10.30 -7.13 -8.50
C ALA A 169 -10.04 -6.90 -9.99
N ARG A 170 -8.94 -6.22 -10.34
CA ARG A 170 -8.54 -6.03 -11.74
C ARG A 170 -8.24 -7.36 -12.43
N ARG A 171 -7.47 -8.24 -11.78
CA ARG A 171 -7.14 -9.57 -12.32
C ARG A 171 -8.37 -10.44 -12.50
N GLU A 172 -9.29 -10.40 -11.54
CA GLU A 172 -10.57 -11.11 -11.66
C GLU A 172 -11.38 -10.58 -12.85
N ALA A 173 -11.51 -9.26 -12.98
CA ALA A 173 -12.23 -8.65 -14.09
C ALA A 173 -11.59 -8.97 -15.46
N GLU A 174 -10.25 -8.95 -15.55
CA GLU A 174 -9.52 -9.34 -16.76
C GLU A 174 -9.76 -10.81 -17.12
N SER A 175 -9.71 -11.71 -16.13
CA SER A 175 -10.03 -13.13 -16.31
C SER A 175 -11.48 -13.35 -16.78
N SER A 176 -12.45 -12.68 -16.15
CA SER A 176 -13.86 -12.74 -16.56
C SER A 176 -14.07 -12.22 -17.97
N ARG A 177 -13.41 -11.12 -18.36
CA ARG A 177 -13.47 -10.58 -19.72
C ARG A 177 -12.87 -11.54 -20.75
N ALA A 178 -11.70 -12.11 -20.47
CA ALA A 178 -11.08 -13.11 -21.35
C ALA A 178 -12.00 -14.33 -21.54
N ARG A 179 -12.65 -14.78 -20.46
CA ARG A 179 -13.62 -15.88 -20.52
C ARG A 179 -14.84 -15.54 -21.37
N LEU A 180 -15.41 -14.34 -21.21
CA LEU A 180 -16.56 -13.89 -22.01
C LEU A 180 -16.20 -13.71 -23.49
N ALA A 181 -15.03 -13.14 -23.80
CA ALA A 181 -14.58 -12.96 -25.18
C ALA A 181 -14.45 -14.30 -25.91
N LEU A 182 -13.87 -15.31 -25.24
CA LEU A 182 -13.76 -16.66 -25.77
C LEU A 182 -15.14 -17.31 -26.02
N LEU A 183 -16.10 -17.10 -25.11
CA LEU A 183 -17.46 -17.62 -25.28
C LEU A 183 -18.16 -17.00 -26.49
N LEU A 184 -17.97 -15.70 -26.72
CA LEU A 184 -18.55 -15.01 -27.88
C LEU A 184 -17.92 -15.52 -29.19
N GLU A 185 -16.59 -15.66 -29.25
CA GLU A 185 -15.90 -16.22 -30.41
C GLU A 185 -16.38 -17.64 -30.73
N ALA A 186 -16.49 -18.49 -29.71
CA ALA A 186 -17.04 -19.84 -29.85
C ALA A 186 -18.49 -19.83 -30.35
N THR A 187 -19.32 -18.91 -29.84
CA THR A 187 -20.73 -18.77 -30.26
C THR A 187 -20.83 -18.32 -31.72
N GLU A 188 -19.99 -17.37 -32.14
CA GLU A 188 -19.94 -16.90 -33.53
C GLU A 188 -19.56 -18.02 -34.51
N GLN A 189 -18.57 -18.85 -34.16
CA GLN A 189 -18.20 -20.02 -34.97
C GLN A 189 -19.34 -21.04 -35.08
N LEU A 190 -20.16 -21.17 -34.03
CA LEU A 190 -21.32 -22.07 -34.06
C LEU A 190 -22.45 -21.51 -34.93
N THR A 191 -22.69 -20.19 -34.94
CA THR A 191 -23.79 -19.58 -35.73
C THR A 191 -23.48 -19.41 -37.22
N GLN A 192 -22.22 -19.54 -37.64
CA GLN A 192 -21.81 -19.47 -39.05
C GLN A 192 -22.30 -20.66 -39.90
N THR A 193 -22.72 -21.76 -39.27
CA THR A 193 -23.17 -22.97 -39.97
C THR A 193 -24.67 -23.18 -39.75
N LEU A 194 -25.46 -23.14 -40.82
CA LEU A 194 -26.89 -23.49 -40.79
C LEU A 194 -27.14 -25.01 -40.75
N ASP A 195 -26.08 -25.81 -40.83
CA ASP A 195 -26.12 -27.26 -40.66
C ASP A 195 -26.05 -27.64 -39.16
N TYR A 196 -27.21 -28.02 -38.64
CA TYR A 196 -27.40 -28.43 -37.25
C TYR A 196 -26.55 -29.65 -36.85
N GLU A 197 -26.26 -30.59 -37.76
CA GLU A 197 -25.43 -31.76 -37.43
C GLU A 197 -23.96 -31.37 -37.22
N GLU A 198 -23.44 -30.47 -38.06
CA GLU A 198 -22.08 -29.94 -37.95
C GLU A 198 -21.90 -29.06 -36.71
N LEU A 199 -22.92 -28.26 -36.37
CA LEU A 199 -22.94 -27.43 -35.17
C LEU A 199 -22.83 -28.29 -33.89
N LEU A 200 -23.61 -29.37 -33.81
CA LEU A 200 -23.59 -30.27 -32.65
C LEU A 200 -22.27 -31.03 -32.47
N ARG A 201 -21.54 -31.33 -33.55
CA ARG A 201 -20.19 -31.92 -33.47
C ARG A 201 -19.16 -30.96 -32.89
N ARG A 202 -19.33 -29.64 -33.06
CA ARG A 202 -18.36 -28.62 -32.62
C ARG A 202 -18.52 -28.21 -31.16
N VAL A 203 -19.73 -28.31 -30.60
CA VAL A 203 -20.02 -27.90 -29.21
C VAL A 203 -19.09 -28.57 -28.18
N PRO A 204 -18.87 -29.89 -28.17
CA PRO A 204 -18.00 -30.52 -27.17
C PRO A 204 -16.54 -30.04 -27.22
N GLN A 205 -16.04 -29.73 -28.42
CA GLN A 205 -14.67 -29.25 -28.64
C GLN A 205 -14.45 -27.81 -28.18
N LEU A 206 -15.54 -27.03 -28.07
CA LEU A 206 -15.52 -25.68 -27.51
C LEU A 206 -15.60 -25.70 -25.98
N VAL A 207 -16.33 -26.68 -25.41
CA VAL A 207 -16.54 -26.85 -23.98
C VAL A 207 -15.34 -27.51 -23.29
N VAL A 208 -14.65 -28.44 -23.96
CA VAL A 208 -13.56 -29.24 -23.38
C VAL A 208 -12.20 -28.82 -23.98
N PRO A 209 -11.13 -28.61 -23.19
CA PRO A 209 -10.99 -28.75 -21.73
C PRO A 209 -11.50 -27.54 -20.91
N ARG A 210 -12.02 -26.51 -21.55
CA ARG A 210 -11.97 -25.14 -21.02
C ARG A 210 -13.08 -24.82 -20.00
N ILE A 211 -14.22 -25.50 -20.09
CA ILE A 211 -15.40 -25.28 -19.24
C ILE A 211 -15.71 -26.54 -18.42
N ALA A 212 -15.42 -27.71 -18.96
CA ALA A 212 -15.59 -28.98 -18.29
C ALA A 212 -14.54 -29.98 -18.75
N ASP A 213 -14.32 -31.00 -17.91
CA ASP A 213 -13.43 -32.11 -18.25
C ASP A 213 -14.05 -33.03 -19.34
N GLY A 214 -15.38 -33.01 -19.48
CA GLY A 214 -16.11 -33.79 -20.45
C GLY A 214 -17.40 -33.13 -20.92
N CYS A 215 -17.80 -33.38 -22.16
CA CYS A 215 -19.04 -32.92 -22.74
C CYS A 215 -19.63 -34.00 -23.65
N HIS A 216 -20.92 -34.26 -23.53
CA HIS A 216 -21.67 -35.20 -24.38
C HIS A 216 -22.95 -34.53 -24.88
N VAL A 217 -23.26 -34.73 -26.16
CA VAL A 217 -24.43 -34.15 -26.82
C VAL A 217 -25.31 -35.28 -27.33
N TYR A 218 -26.61 -35.21 -27.02
CA TYR A 218 -27.61 -36.21 -27.39
C TYR A 218 -28.77 -35.56 -28.15
N ILE A 219 -29.31 -36.27 -29.15
CA ILE A 219 -30.53 -35.90 -29.88
C ILE A 219 -31.59 -36.97 -29.62
N ALA A 220 -32.83 -36.55 -29.36
CA ALA A 220 -33.96 -37.46 -29.29
C ALA A 220 -34.45 -37.86 -30.69
N ARG A 221 -34.55 -39.16 -30.97
CA ARG A 221 -35.23 -39.72 -32.15
C ARG A 221 -36.49 -40.47 -31.67
N GLY A 222 -37.68 -39.93 -31.95
CA GLY A 222 -38.93 -40.49 -31.43
C GLY A 222 -39.15 -40.23 -29.93
N GLU A 223 -40.07 -40.98 -29.30
CA GLU A 223 -40.52 -40.70 -27.92
C GLU A 223 -39.56 -41.20 -26.82
N THR A 224 -38.63 -42.11 -27.12
CA THR A 224 -37.79 -42.76 -26.08
C THR A 224 -36.32 -42.97 -26.46
N GLU A 225 -35.90 -42.73 -27.70
CA GLU A 225 -34.52 -43.00 -28.12
C GLU A 225 -33.65 -41.74 -28.06
N LEU A 226 -32.58 -41.77 -27.26
CA LEU A 226 -31.55 -40.73 -27.23
C LEU A 226 -30.30 -41.24 -27.95
N VAL A 227 -29.93 -40.57 -29.04
CA VAL A 227 -28.72 -40.88 -29.81
C VAL A 227 -27.63 -39.89 -29.44
N ARG A 228 -26.49 -40.39 -28.99
CA ARG A 228 -25.29 -39.58 -28.74
C ARG A 228 -24.68 -39.16 -30.06
N VAL A 229 -24.64 -37.86 -30.34
CA VAL A 229 -24.21 -37.31 -31.63
C VAL A 229 -22.83 -36.68 -31.59
N ALA A 230 -22.35 -36.26 -30.41
CA ALA A 230 -21.01 -35.73 -30.24
C ALA A 230 -20.54 -35.90 -28.79
N HIS A 231 -19.22 -35.96 -28.60
CA HIS A 231 -18.59 -35.92 -27.28
C HIS A 231 -17.18 -35.36 -27.36
N ALA A 232 -16.64 -34.93 -26.22
CA ALA A 232 -15.23 -34.63 -26.01
C ALA A 232 -14.89 -34.84 -24.53
N HIS A 233 -13.66 -35.23 -24.23
CA HIS A 233 -13.14 -35.33 -22.86
C HIS A 233 -11.65 -34.96 -22.84
N VAL A 234 -11.16 -34.36 -21.75
CA VAL A 234 -9.76 -33.94 -21.57
C VAL A 234 -8.80 -35.13 -21.53
N ASP A 235 -9.26 -36.24 -20.95
CA ASP A 235 -8.62 -37.54 -21.00
C ASP A 235 -9.14 -38.35 -22.21
N PRO A 236 -8.30 -38.66 -23.22
CA PRO A 236 -8.68 -39.44 -24.40
C PRO A 236 -9.19 -40.85 -24.08
N ARG A 237 -8.86 -41.40 -22.89
CA ARG A 237 -9.28 -42.75 -22.48
C ARG A 237 -10.74 -42.82 -22.04
N ILE A 238 -11.33 -41.68 -21.69
CA ILE A 238 -12.72 -41.54 -21.24
C ILE A 238 -13.64 -41.19 -22.43
N ALA A 239 -13.09 -40.76 -23.55
CA ALA A 239 -13.82 -40.36 -24.75
C ALA A 239 -14.46 -41.52 -25.54
N ALA A 240 -14.44 -42.77 -25.06
CA ALA A 240 -15.07 -43.91 -25.77
C ALA A 240 -16.60 -43.98 -25.58
#